data_AF-A0A501QEA5-F1
#
_entry.id   AF-A0A501QEA5-F1
#
_cell.length_a   1.000
_cell.length_b   1.000
_cell.length_c   1.000
_cell.angle_alpha   90.00
_cell.angle_beta   90.00
_cell.angle_gamma   90.00
#
_symmetry.space_group_name_H-M   'P 1'
#
loop_
_entity.id
_entity.type
_entity.pdbx_description
1 polymer ?
#
loop_
_entity_poly.entity_id
_entity_poly.type
_entity_poly.pdbx_seq_one_letter_code
_entity_poly.pdbx_strand_id
1 'polypeptide(L)'
;MNLIKMLKMLYAEMFSGFFDNENDMDRIFNDLEKWHASCLPESEKPFESWYAKIFKSNGFGLVSPIFYSWLKFQAMKYTNNEYLQSLIDKHVRDAQKED
;
A
#
# COMPACT_ATOMS: atom_id res chain seq x y z
N MET A 1 3.57 12.30 7.99
CA MET A 1 2.62 11.29 7.48
C MET A 1 3.13 9.91 7.90
N ASN A 2 2.30 8.96 8.34
CA ASN A 2 2.76 7.59 8.63
C ASN A 2 2.48 6.67 7.42
N LEU A 3 3.11 5.49 7.37
CA LEU A 3 3.00 4.57 6.24
C LEU A 3 1.55 4.20 5.91
N ILE A 4 0.73 3.97 6.94
CA ILE A 4 -0.66 3.53 6.74
C ILE A 4 -1.53 4.63 6.16
N LYS A 5 -1.37 5.88 6.63
CA LYS A 5 -2.05 7.04 6.05
C LYS A 5 -1.64 7.25 4.59
N MET A 6 -0.37 7.04 4.27
CA MET A 6 0.12 7.10 2.88
C MET A 6 -0.56 6.03 2.01
N LEU A 7 -0.63 4.79 2.50
CA LEU A 7 -1.33 3.73 1.78
C LEU A 7 -2.82 4.02 1.62
N LYS A 8 -3.50 4.51 2.68
CA LYS A 8 -4.91 4.91 2.62
C LYS A 8 -5.16 5.99 1.55
N MET A 9 -4.32 7.02 1.52
CA MET A 9 -4.42 8.09 0.53
C MET A 9 -4.18 7.58 -0.90
N LEU A 10 -3.12 6.80 -1.13
CA LEU A 10 -2.86 6.20 -2.43
C LEU A 10 -4.01 5.32 -2.89
N TYR A 11 -4.60 4.58 -1.96
CA TYR A 11 -5.69 3.69 -2.25
C TYR A 11 -6.95 4.42 -2.67
N ALA A 12 -7.34 5.46 -1.92
CA ALA A 12 -8.47 6.31 -2.27
C ALA A 12 -8.22 7.07 -3.60
N GLU A 13 -7.01 7.58 -3.82
CA GLU A 13 -6.67 8.35 -5.03
C GLU A 13 -6.63 7.48 -6.29
N MET A 14 -6.08 6.27 -6.21
CA MET A 14 -5.71 5.46 -7.37
C MET A 14 -6.66 4.29 -7.61
N PHE A 15 -7.32 3.79 -6.55
CA PHE A 15 -8.08 2.53 -6.59
C PHE A 15 -9.51 2.65 -6.08
N SER A 16 -10.02 3.86 -5.80
CA SER A 16 -11.41 4.06 -5.33
C SER A 16 -12.46 3.44 -6.26
N GLY A 17 -12.21 3.40 -7.57
CA GLY A 17 -13.08 2.75 -8.55
C GLY A 17 -13.11 1.21 -8.50
N PHE A 18 -12.25 0.56 -7.71
CA PHE A 18 -12.25 -0.90 -7.49
C PHE A 18 -13.08 -1.32 -6.27
N PHE A 19 -13.67 -0.37 -5.53
CA PHE A 19 -14.52 -0.66 -4.37
C PHE A 19 -15.97 -0.38 -4.69
N ASP A 20 -16.81 -1.40 -4.54
CA ASP A 20 -18.26 -1.26 -4.64
C ASP A 20 -18.84 -0.48 -3.43
N ASN A 21 -18.09 -0.37 -2.32
CA ASN A 21 -18.52 0.29 -1.09
C ASN A 21 -17.37 0.95 -0.33
N GLU A 22 -17.47 2.25 -0.05
CA GLU A 22 -16.50 3.03 0.76
C GLU A 22 -16.28 2.44 2.16
N ASN A 23 -17.28 1.74 2.70
CA ASN A 23 -17.25 1.15 4.05
C ASN A 23 -16.20 0.04 4.23
N ASP A 24 -15.91 -0.74 3.18
CA ASP A 24 -14.96 -1.86 3.28
C ASP A 24 -13.51 -1.35 3.33
N MET A 25 -13.22 -0.29 2.57
CA MET A 25 -11.94 0.41 2.63
C MET A 25 -11.72 0.99 4.03
N ASP A 26 -12.71 1.70 4.58
CA ASP A 26 -12.57 2.32 5.90
C ASP A 26 -12.39 1.29 7.01
N ARG A 27 -13.08 0.15 6.95
CA ARG A 27 -12.88 -0.95 7.90
C ARG A 27 -11.45 -1.49 7.87
N ILE A 28 -10.92 -1.81 6.68
CA ILE A 28 -9.57 -2.36 6.53
C ILE A 28 -8.52 -1.37 7.07
N PHE A 29 -8.64 -0.08 6.73
CA PHE A 29 -7.69 0.91 7.20
C PHE A 29 -7.83 1.21 8.69
N ASN A 30 -9.02 1.11 9.28
CA ASN A 30 -9.21 1.28 10.72
C ASN A 30 -8.49 0.21 11.53
N ASP A 31 -8.52 -1.05 11.09
CA ASP A 31 -7.81 -2.13 11.78
C ASP A 31 -6.30 -2.00 11.63
N LEU A 32 -5.84 -1.58 10.44
CA LEU A 32 -4.44 -1.27 10.19
C LEU A 32 -3.95 -0.07 11.03
N GLU A 33 -4.74 0.99 11.18
CA GLU A 33 -4.42 2.14 12.02
C GLU A 33 -4.32 1.76 13.50
N LYS A 34 -5.24 0.92 14.00
CA LYS A 34 -5.16 0.37 15.37
C LYS A 34 -3.91 -0.47 15.57
N TRP A 35 -3.59 -1.32 14.60
CA TRP A 35 -2.36 -2.13 14.64
C TRP A 35 -1.13 -1.22 14.67
N HIS A 36 -1.04 -0.23 13.77
CA HIS A 36 0.04 0.75 13.81
C HIS A 36 0.12 1.45 15.14
N ALA A 37 -0.98 1.95 15.71
CA ALA A 37 -0.98 2.59 17.02
C ALA A 37 -0.37 1.67 18.10
N SER A 38 -0.70 0.38 18.08
CA SER A 38 -0.23 -0.63 19.04
C SER A 38 1.26 -1.00 18.91
N CYS A 39 1.89 -0.84 17.74
CA CYS A 39 3.30 -1.22 17.57
C CYS A 39 4.24 -0.27 18.34
N LEU A 40 5.01 -0.80 19.28
CA LEU A 40 6.02 -0.05 20.03
C LEU A 40 7.43 -0.51 19.65
N PRO A 41 8.43 0.41 19.62
CA PRO A 41 9.82 0.03 19.36
C PRO A 41 10.37 -1.03 20.32
N GLU A 42 9.83 -1.11 21.52
CA GLU A 42 10.18 -2.04 22.59
C GLU A 42 9.28 -3.27 22.65
N SER A 43 8.39 -3.48 21.67
CA SER A 43 7.49 -4.64 21.65
C SER A 43 8.27 -5.96 21.69
N GLU A 44 7.81 -6.91 22.51
CA GLU A 44 8.35 -8.28 22.57
C GLU A 44 8.19 -9.03 21.25
N LYS A 45 7.23 -8.61 20.42
CA LYS A 45 7.02 -9.16 19.09
C LYS A 45 8.03 -8.54 18.11
N PRO A 46 8.94 -9.33 17.53
CA PRO A 46 10.03 -8.81 16.70
C PRO A 46 9.53 -7.97 15.50
N PHE A 47 8.42 -8.40 14.89
CA PHE A 47 7.84 -7.72 13.74
C PHE A 47 7.28 -6.33 14.09
N GLU A 48 6.55 -6.20 15.20
CA GLU A 48 5.99 -4.92 15.65
C GLU A 48 7.10 -3.94 16.08
N SER A 49 8.13 -4.44 16.76
CA SER A 49 9.31 -3.65 17.15
C SER A 49 10.06 -3.12 15.93
N TRP A 50 10.36 -3.98 14.95
CA TRP A 50 11.02 -3.58 13.71
C TRP A 50 10.19 -2.55 12.93
N TYR A 51 8.89 -2.81 12.78
CA TYR A 51 7.98 -1.89 12.11
C TYR A 51 7.98 -0.51 12.79
N ALA A 52 7.86 -0.46 14.12
CA ALA A 52 7.86 0.79 14.86
C ALA A 52 9.18 1.54 14.71
N LYS A 53 10.33 0.85 14.81
CA LYS A 53 11.66 1.45 14.67
C LYS A 53 11.89 2.11 13.31
N ILE A 54 11.29 1.57 12.25
CA ILE A 54 11.43 2.15 10.92
C ILE A 54 10.33 3.19 10.68
N PHE A 55 9.07 2.77 10.71
CA PHE A 55 7.94 3.52 10.17
C PHE A 55 7.30 4.50 11.16
N LYS A 56 7.69 4.46 12.45
CA LYS A 56 7.36 5.49 13.44
C LYS A 56 8.55 6.37 13.81
N SER A 57 9.70 6.22 13.16
CA SER A 57 10.86 7.06 13.42
C SER A 57 10.68 8.49 12.87
N ASN A 58 11.34 9.46 13.51
CA ASN A 58 11.42 10.83 12.99
C ASN A 58 12.06 10.88 11.60
N GLY A 59 13.05 10.01 11.36
CA GLY A 59 13.72 9.91 10.05
C GLY A 59 12.75 9.51 8.94
N PHE A 60 11.90 8.51 9.19
CA PHE A 60 10.84 8.16 8.25
C PHE A 60 9.85 9.31 8.04
N GLY A 61 9.50 10.04 9.11
CA GLY A 61 8.68 11.24 9.01
C GLY A 61 9.22 12.25 8.00
N LEU A 62 10.53 12.49 8.00
CA LEU A 62 11.21 13.42 7.08
C LEU A 62 11.22 12.93 5.63
N VAL A 63 11.49 11.64 5.39
CA VAL A 63 11.52 11.07 4.03
C VAL A 63 10.14 10.63 3.51
N SER A 64 9.11 10.67 4.36
CA SER A 64 7.76 10.20 4.03
C SER A 64 7.17 10.83 2.76
N PRO A 65 7.36 12.13 2.43
CA PRO A 65 6.83 12.70 1.19
C PRO A 65 7.51 12.16 -0.08
N ILE A 66 8.81 11.89 -0.01
CA ILE A 66 9.58 11.30 -1.12
C ILE A 66 9.13 9.85 -1.32
N PHE A 67 9.00 9.11 -0.22
CA PHE A 67 8.52 7.74 -0.23
C PHE A 67 7.08 7.65 -0.78
N TYR A 68 6.19 8.57 -0.37
CA TYR A 68 4.83 8.69 -0.91
C TYR A 68 4.83 8.90 -2.42
N SER A 69 5.61 9.86 -2.91
CA SER A 69 5.69 10.17 -4.35
C SER A 69 6.19 8.97 -5.16
N TRP A 70 7.18 8.25 -4.62
CA TRP A 70 7.67 7.02 -5.23
C TRP A 70 6.62 5.91 -5.27
N LEU A 71 5.91 5.68 -4.15
CA LEU A 71 4.81 4.72 -4.10
C LEU A 71 3.69 5.09 -5.08
N LYS A 72 3.34 6.38 -5.18
CA LYS A 72 2.36 6.89 -6.15
C LYS A 72 2.80 6.60 -7.58
N PHE A 73 4.07 6.83 -7.89
CA PHE A 73 4.63 6.52 -9.20
C PHE A 73 4.54 5.03 -9.54
N GLN A 74 4.82 4.14 -8.58
CA GLN A 74 4.64 2.71 -8.82
C GLN A 74 3.17 2.35 -8.99
N ALA A 75 2.28 2.89 -8.15
CA ALA A 75 0.83 2.65 -8.23
C ALA A 75 0.25 3.07 -9.59
N MET A 76 0.68 4.22 -10.14
CA MET A 76 0.27 4.70 -11.46
C MET A 76 0.55 3.71 -12.60
N LYS A 77 1.59 2.88 -12.48
CA LYS A 77 1.84 1.82 -13.48
C LYS A 77 0.68 0.83 -13.51
N TYR A 78 0.14 0.46 -12.35
CA TYR A 78 -0.93 -0.52 -12.22
C TYR A 78 -2.33 0.02 -12.52
N THR A 79 -2.49 1.34 -12.58
CA THR A 79 -3.77 1.97 -12.95
C THR A 79 -3.77 2.47 -14.40
N ASN A 80 -2.65 2.37 -15.11
CA ASN A 80 -2.60 2.70 -16.53
C ASN A 80 -3.21 1.55 -17.35
N ASN A 81 -4.26 1.85 -18.11
CA ASN A 81 -4.97 0.87 -18.96
C ASN A 81 -4.03 0.11 -19.90
N GLU A 82 -2.99 0.75 -20.45
CA GLU A 82 -2.02 0.07 -21.32
C GLU A 82 -1.23 -1.01 -20.58
N TYR A 83 -0.86 -0.74 -19.33
CA TYR A 83 -0.11 -1.70 -18.52
C TYR A 83 -1.01 -2.83 -18.04
N LEU A 84 -2.24 -2.53 -17.62
CA LEU A 84 -3.24 -3.55 -17.29
C LEU A 84 -3.51 -4.47 -18.49
N GLN A 85 -3.66 -3.89 -19.68
CA GLN A 85 -3.79 -4.66 -20.92
C GLN A 85 -2.54 -5.52 -21.17
N SER A 86 -1.34 -4.99 -20.96
CA SER A 86 -0.10 -5.75 -21.13
C SER A 86 0.04 -6.95 -20.18
N LEU A 87 -0.51 -6.84 -18.97
CA LEU A 87 -0.56 -7.94 -17.99
C LEU A 87 -1.57 -9.01 -18.42
N ILE A 88 -2.74 -8.59 -18.91
CA ILE A 88 -3.76 -9.50 -19.48
C ILE A 88 -3.18 -10.24 -20.67
N ASP A 89 -2.56 -9.52 -21.61
CA ASP A 89 -1.94 -10.10 -22.81
C ASP A 89 -0.77 -11.03 -22.47
N LYS A 90 -0.02 -10.74 -21.41
CA LYS A 90 1.01 -11.65 -20.89
C LYS A 90 0.37 -12.92 -20.33
N HIS A 91 -0.67 -12.81 -19.50
CA HIS A 91 -1.33 -13.96 -18.90
C HIS A 91 -1.99 -14.87 -19.96
N VAL A 92 -2.62 -14.29 -20.98
CA VAL A 92 -3.18 -15.02 -22.12
C VAL A 92 -2.09 -15.77 -22.90
N ARG A 93 -0.95 -15.11 -23.19
CA ARG A 93 0.16 -15.77 -23.90
C ARG A 93 0.81 -16.89 -23.09
N ASP A 94 0.94 -16.71 -21.79
CA ASP A 94 1.55 -17.72 -20.92
C ASP A 94 0.61 -18.94 -20.78
N ALA A 95 -0.71 -18.72 -20.67
CA ALA A 95 -1.70 -19.79 -20.69
C ALA A 95 -1.72 -20.57 -22.02
N GLN A 96 -1.53 -19.89 -23.16
CA GLN A 96 -1.44 -20.53 -24.48
C GLN A 96 -0.15 -21.31 -24.72
N LYS A 97 0.86 -21.18 -23.85
CA LYS A 97 2.12 -21.94 -23.95
C LYS A 97 2.14 -23.18 -23.07
N GLU A 98 1.19 -23.32 -22.16
CA GLU A 98 1.05 -24.48 -21.27
C GLU A 98 0.13 -25.58 -21.84
N ASP A 99 -0.50 -25.33 -23.00
CA ASP A 99 -1.22 -26.30 -23.86
C ASP A 99 -0.34 -26.72 -25.07
#